data_AF-A0A529SLU1-F1
#
_entry.id   AF-A0A529SLU1-F1
#
_cell.length_a   1.000
_cell.length_b   1.000
_cell.length_c   1.000
_cell.angle_alpha   90.00
_cell.angle_beta   90.00
_cell.angle_gamma   90.00
#
_symmetry.space_group_name_H-M   'P 1'
#
loop_
_entity.id
_entity.type
_entity.pdbx_description
1 polymer ?
#
loop_
_entity_poly.entity_id
_entity_poly.type
_entity_poly.pdbx_seq_one_letter_code
_entity_poly.pdbx_strand_id
1 'polypeptide(L)'
;SGRFGVTAEYLVNSDVMQIKVAQGAKPGEGGQLPGHKVDATIAKVRHSTPGVGLISPPPHHDIYSIEDLAQLIYDLKNVNPAADVSVKLVSEVGVGTV
;
A
#
# COMPACT_ATOMS: atom_id res chain seq x y z
N SER A 1 3.22 -1.37 1.16
CA SER A 1 4.38 -1.37 2.05
C SER A 1 5.09 -0.03 2.08
N GLY A 2 5.55 0.53 0.96
CA GLY A 2 6.37 1.77 0.98
C GLY A 2 5.65 3.08 1.39
N ARG A 3 4.32 3.07 1.59
CA ARG A 3 3.49 4.23 1.96
C ARG A 3 3.73 5.53 1.16
N PHE A 4 4.28 5.42 -0.06
CA PHE A 4 4.57 6.57 -0.90
C PHE A 4 3.31 7.40 -1.18
N GLY A 5 3.36 8.69 -0.83
CA GLY A 5 2.28 9.64 -1.05
C GLY A 5 1.02 9.41 -0.19
N VAL A 6 1.09 8.56 0.84
CA VAL A 6 -0.02 8.39 1.77
C VAL A 6 -0.04 9.55 2.75
N THR A 7 -1.06 10.40 2.65
CA THR A 7 -1.30 11.54 3.54
C THR A 7 -2.75 11.52 4.04
N ALA A 8 -3.04 12.26 5.11
CA ALA A 8 -4.42 12.40 5.59
C ALA A 8 -5.34 12.95 4.49
N GLU A 9 -4.91 13.98 3.76
CA GLU A 9 -5.64 14.56 2.63
C GLU A 9 -5.91 13.52 1.53
N TYR A 10 -4.93 12.67 1.18
CA TYR A 10 -5.13 11.59 0.22
C TYR A 10 -6.20 10.58 0.68
N LEU A 11 -6.18 10.20 1.96
CA LEU A 11 -7.09 9.20 2.52
C LEU A 11 -8.53 9.72 2.67
N VAL A 12 -8.73 10.95 3.13
CA VAL A 12 -10.08 11.53 3.30
C VAL A 12 -10.78 11.84 1.97
N ASN A 13 -10.03 11.95 0.87
CA ASN A 13 -10.57 12.18 -0.48
C ASN A 13 -10.74 10.87 -1.30
N SER A 14 -10.66 9.69 -0.67
CA SER A 14 -10.85 8.41 -1.34
C SER A 14 -12.27 7.87 -1.13
N ASP A 15 -12.88 7.28 -2.16
CA ASP A 15 -14.12 6.49 -2.00
C ASP A 15 -13.83 5.07 -1.45
N VAL A 16 -12.66 4.53 -1.83
CA VAL A 16 -12.20 3.20 -1.41
C VAL A 16 -10.69 3.24 -1.12
N MET A 17 -10.29 2.77 0.06
CA MET A 17 -8.90 2.60 0.47
C MET A 17 -8.50 1.13 0.32
N GLN A 18 -7.66 0.81 -0.66
CA GLN A 18 -7.19 -0.56 -0.90
C GLN A 18 -5.88 -0.87 -0.17
N ILE A 19 -5.92 -1.81 0.78
CA ILE A 19 -4.75 -2.44 1.37
C ILE A 19 -4.23 -3.50 0.38
N LYS A 20 -3.16 -3.14 -0.33
CA LYS A 20 -2.49 -4.06 -1.27
C LYS A 20 -1.50 -4.96 -0.55
N VAL A 21 -1.90 -6.15 -0.11
CA VAL A 21 -1.00 -7.13 0.54
C VAL A 21 -0.06 -7.76 -0.48
N ALA A 22 -0.57 -8.16 -1.65
CA ALA A 22 0.23 -8.82 -2.68
C ALA A 22 -0.23 -8.47 -4.11
N GLN A 23 0.51 -8.91 -5.12
CA GLN A 23 0.15 -8.80 -6.53
C GLN A 23 0.55 -10.04 -7.34
N GLY A 24 -0.29 -10.45 -8.29
CA GLY A 24 -0.09 -11.70 -9.04
C GLY A 24 1.15 -11.72 -9.95
N ALA A 25 1.61 -10.56 -10.44
CA ALA A 25 2.79 -10.49 -11.30
C ALA A 25 4.11 -10.79 -10.57
N LYS A 26 4.15 -10.60 -9.25
CA LYS A 26 5.29 -10.92 -8.39
C LYS A 26 4.83 -11.06 -6.94
N PRO A 27 4.24 -12.21 -6.58
CA PRO A 27 3.88 -12.51 -5.21
C PRO A 27 5.15 -12.52 -4.33
N GLY A 28 5.08 -11.93 -3.14
CA GLY A 28 6.23 -11.89 -2.21
C GLY A 28 7.26 -10.79 -2.48
N GLU A 29 7.04 -9.90 -3.45
CA GLU A 29 7.89 -8.73 -3.68
C GLU A 29 7.12 -7.41 -3.62
N GLY A 30 7.83 -6.33 -3.26
CA GLY A 30 7.30 -4.98 -3.30
C GLY A 30 7.26 -4.37 -4.71
N GLY A 31 6.57 -3.23 -4.83
CA GLY A 31 6.58 -2.42 -6.05
C GLY A 31 7.99 -1.93 -6.39
N GLN A 32 8.29 -1.82 -7.68
CA GLN A 32 9.58 -1.30 -8.17
C GLN A 32 9.30 -0.20 -9.19
N LEU A 33 9.94 0.96 -9.03
CA LEU A 33 9.95 2.05 -10.01
C LEU A 33 11.42 2.44 -10.28
N PRO A 34 11.95 2.19 -11.49
CA PRO A 34 13.33 2.55 -11.85
C PRO A 34 13.58 4.05 -11.70
N GLY A 35 14.79 4.42 -11.23
CA GLY A 35 15.13 5.81 -10.91
C GLY A 35 15.02 6.79 -12.08
N HIS A 36 15.36 6.35 -13.31
CA HIS A 36 15.19 7.19 -14.51
C HIS A 36 13.72 7.51 -14.84
N LYS A 37 12.76 6.81 -14.22
CA LYS A 37 11.32 7.12 -14.29
C LYS A 37 10.83 7.95 -13.10
N VAL A 38 11.70 8.30 -12.16
CA VAL A 38 11.36 9.11 -10.98
C VAL A 38 11.77 10.55 -11.28
N ASP A 39 10.92 11.23 -12.04
CA ASP A 39 11.09 12.67 -12.31
C ASP A 39 10.75 13.54 -11.08
N ALA A 40 10.91 14.85 -11.21
CA ALA A 40 10.65 15.80 -10.12
C ALA A 40 9.20 15.74 -9.61
N THR A 41 8.22 15.50 -10.50
CA THR A 41 6.80 15.42 -10.15
C THR A 41 6.51 14.16 -9.35
N ILE A 42 7.00 13.00 -9.83
CA ILE A 42 6.87 11.71 -9.16
C ILE A 42 7.59 11.75 -7.81
N ALA A 43 8.81 12.28 -7.77
CA ALA A 43 9.57 12.43 -6.55
C ALA A 43 8.81 13.25 -5.50
N LYS A 44 8.23 14.39 -5.91
CA LYS A 44 7.43 15.27 -5.05
C LYS A 44 6.19 14.55 -4.50
N VAL A 45 5.39 13.90 -5.36
CA VAL A 45 4.18 13.17 -4.95
C VAL A 45 4.50 12.03 -3.99
N ARG A 46 5.65 11.37 -4.17
CA ARG A 46 6.06 10.22 -3.35
C ARG A 46 6.92 10.59 -2.15
N HIS A 47 7.20 11.87 -1.92
CA HIS A 47 8.14 12.34 -0.89
C HIS A 47 9.49 11.62 -0.96
N SER A 48 10.04 11.52 -2.18
CA SER A 48 11.27 10.78 -2.48
C SER A 48 12.26 11.64 -3.26
N THR A 49 13.45 11.11 -3.54
CA THR A 49 14.53 11.81 -4.24
C THR A 49 14.40 11.62 -5.76
N PRO A 50 14.40 12.70 -6.58
CA PRO A 50 14.44 12.58 -8.05
C PRO A 50 15.61 11.73 -8.54
N GLY A 51 15.38 10.89 -9.54
CA GLY A 51 16.39 10.02 -10.13
C GLY A 51 16.74 8.75 -9.32
N VAL A 52 16.27 8.63 -8.07
CA VAL A 52 16.54 7.46 -7.22
C VAL A 52 15.48 6.38 -7.42
N GLY A 53 15.90 5.13 -7.61
CA GLY A 53 14.99 4.00 -7.75
C GLY A 53 14.16 3.77 -6.48
N LEU A 54 12.85 3.52 -6.65
CA LEU A 54 11.95 3.25 -5.53
C LEU A 54 11.60 1.75 -5.51
N ILE A 55 12.17 1.05 -4.54
CA ILE A 55 11.85 -0.34 -4.24
C ILE A 55 11.07 -0.33 -2.92
N SER A 56 9.82 -0.78 -2.96
CA SER A 56 9.03 -0.93 -1.75
C SER A 56 9.44 -2.20 -1.00
N PRO A 57 9.43 -2.23 0.34
CA PRO A 57 9.60 -3.46 1.10
C PRO A 57 8.56 -4.52 0.66
N PRO A 58 8.87 -5.82 0.73
CA PRO A 58 7.86 -6.85 0.46
C PRO A 58 6.66 -6.83 1.42
N PRO A 59 6.84 -6.90 2.77
CA PRO A 59 5.72 -6.78 3.69
C PRO A 59 5.36 -5.32 3.95
N HIS A 60 4.13 -5.07 4.40
CA HIS A 60 3.84 -3.83 5.12
C HIS A 60 4.39 -3.97 6.54
N HIS A 61 5.16 -2.99 7.01
CA HIS A 61 5.83 -3.07 8.30
C HIS A 61 4.89 -2.91 9.51
N ASP A 62 3.61 -2.67 9.25
CA ASP A 62 2.50 -2.54 10.18
C ASP A 62 1.49 -3.70 10.00
N ILE A 63 1.85 -4.77 9.28
CA ILE A 63 1.02 -5.97 9.10
C ILE A 63 1.89 -7.23 9.19
N TYR A 64 1.95 -7.86 10.35
CA TYR A 64 2.61 -9.16 10.55
C TYR A 64 1.65 -10.27 10.98
N SER A 65 0.43 -9.91 11.38
CA SER A 65 -0.64 -10.85 11.71
C SER A 65 -2.01 -10.39 11.20
N ILE A 66 -3.04 -11.21 11.41
CA ILE A 66 -4.43 -10.84 11.05
C ILE A 66 -4.97 -9.73 11.96
N GLU A 67 -4.51 -9.67 13.21
CA GLU A 67 -4.86 -8.61 14.15
C GLU A 67 -4.24 -7.27 13.71
N ASP A 68 -3.02 -7.27 13.21
CA ASP A 68 -2.40 -6.07 12.65
C ASP A 68 -3.16 -5.55 11.41
N LEU A 69 -3.63 -6.47 10.55
CA LEU A 69 -4.49 -6.11 9.43
C LEU A 69 -5.80 -5.48 9.93
N ALA A 70 -6.42 -6.05 10.95
CA ALA A 70 -7.62 -5.49 11.57
C ALA A 70 -7.35 -4.09 12.15
N GLN A 71 -6.20 -3.88 12.78
CA GLN A 71 -5.79 -2.57 13.29
C GLN A 71 -5.64 -1.55 12.16
N LEU A 72 -5.00 -1.90 11.06
CA LEU A 72 -4.88 -1.00 9.91
C LEU A 72 -6.25 -0.66 9.29
N ILE A 73 -7.17 -1.64 9.21
CA ILE A 73 -8.54 -1.38 8.76
C ILE A 73 -9.24 -0.38 9.69
N TYR A 74 -9.08 -0.55 11.00
CA TYR A 74 -9.63 0.37 12.00
C TYR A 74 -9.05 1.79 11.84
N ASP A 75 -7.73 1.91 11.67
CA ASP A 75 -7.07 3.21 11.49
C ASP A 75 -7.56 3.92 10.22
N LEU A 76 -7.69 3.20 9.11
CA LEU A 76 -8.20 3.75 7.85
C LEU A 76 -9.66 4.23 8.00
N LYS A 77 -10.51 3.45 8.68
CA LYS A 77 -11.91 3.83 8.94
C LYS A 77 -12.03 5.00 9.92
N ASN A 78 -11.10 5.19 10.84
CA ASN A 78 -11.06 6.38 11.67
C ASN A 78 -10.66 7.64 10.89
N VAL A 79 -9.75 7.50 9.92
CA VAL A 79 -9.36 8.62 9.06
C VAL A 79 -10.50 8.99 8.10
N ASN A 80 -11.14 8.01 7.48
CA ASN A 80 -12.26 8.23 6.56
C ASN A 80 -13.38 7.21 6.81
N PRO A 81 -14.39 7.56 7.63
CA PRO A 81 -15.49 6.65 7.97
C PRO A 81 -16.40 6.31 6.79
N ALA A 82 -16.48 7.18 5.79
CA ALA A 82 -17.37 7.02 4.63
C ALA A 82 -16.80 6.09 3.56
N ALA A 83 -15.48 5.96 3.48
CA ALA A 83 -14.81 5.19 2.44
C ALA A 83 -14.78 3.69 2.74
N ASP A 84 -14.95 2.84 1.72
CA ASP A 84 -14.76 1.40 1.87
C ASP A 84 -13.29 1.02 2.03
N VAL A 85 -13.03 -0.12 2.67
CA VAL A 85 -11.68 -0.69 2.76
C VAL A 85 -11.68 -2.02 2.04
N SER A 86 -10.78 -2.18 1.07
CA SER A 86 -10.60 -3.44 0.34
C SER A 86 -9.22 -4.02 0.59
N VAL A 87 -9.11 -5.35 0.60
CA VAL A 87 -7.83 -6.05 0.75
C VAL A 87 -7.53 -6.79 -0.54
N LYS A 88 -6.41 -6.46 -1.19
CA LYS A 88 -5.96 -7.13 -2.42
C LYS A 88 -4.99 -8.25 -2.07
N LEU A 89 -5.46 -9.47 -2.31
CA LEU A 89 -4.73 -10.73 -2.14
C LEU A 89 -4.31 -11.30 -3.50
N VAL A 90 -3.50 -12.36 -3.46
CA VAL A 90 -3.15 -13.19 -4.63
C VAL A 90 -3.80 -14.55 -4.43
N SER A 91 -4.28 -15.16 -5.51
CA SER A 91 -4.85 -16.50 -5.45
C SER A 91 -3.73 -17.52 -5.20
N GLU A 92 -3.88 -18.25 -4.10
CA GLU A 92 -3.03 -19.39 -3.75
C GLU A 92 -3.85 -20.40 -2.92
N VAL A 93 -3.36 -21.63 -2.83
CA VAL A 93 -3.97 -22.64 -1.95
C VAL A 93 -3.93 -22.11 -0.52
N GLY A 94 -5.09 -22.05 0.14
CA GLY A 94 -5.20 -21.54 1.50
C GLY A 94 -5.87 -20.17 1.62
N VAL A 95 -5.99 -19.38 0.55
CA VAL A 95 -6.49 -17.99 0.60
C VAL A 95 -7.92 -17.82 1.16
N GLY A 96 -8.76 -18.84 1.00
CA GLY A 96 -10.14 -18.85 1.53
C GLY A 96 -10.29 -19.55 2.88
N THR A 97 -9.19 -20.02 3.46
CA THR A 97 -9.19 -20.75 4.74
C THR A 97 -8.97 -19.72 5.84
N VAL A 98 -9.88 -19.71 6.81
CA VAL A 98 -9.82 -18.89 8.03
C VAL A 98 -9.35 -19.76 9.18
#